data_AF-A0A522CUU1-F1
#
_entry.id   AF-A0A522CUU1-F1
#
_cell.length_a   1.000
_cell.length_b   1.000
_cell.length_c   1.000
_cell.angle_alpha   90.00
_cell.angle_beta   90.00
_cell.angle_gamma   90.00
#
_symmetry.space_group_name_H-M   'P 1'
#
loop_
_entity.id
_entity.type
_entity.pdbx_description
1 polymer ?
#
loop_
_entity_poly.entity_id
_entity_poly.type
_entity_poly.pdbx_seq_one_letter_code
_entity_poly.pdbx_strand_id
1 'polypeptide(L)'
;MPYYIDAEKTNLDDLQKRIEETDLIPSRSSLTVNIEDNFEKLKAQGFLTLWDLRKELKYSKNIPSLSKKTGVDYDYLVLLRREIEGYFPKPLPLCAFDGFQKGEIEKLEKCGLKNSVLLHEALDSAKKRSEISARTGIAGTRIDIFYSLIDLTRIQWISPIAAGMLVAAGYDTIKRVSQADADELYNALDRVNKERNFFKGKIGLRDVKRIVKAASYVK
;
A
#
# COMPACT_ATOMS: atom_id res chain seq x y z
N MET A 1 8.95 11.43 1.04
CA MET A 1 9.28 9.98 1.13
C MET A 1 8.85 9.34 -0.17
N PRO A 2 9.59 8.38 -0.74
CA PRO A 2 9.23 7.81 -2.04
C PRO A 2 7.88 7.11 -1.99
N TYR A 3 7.10 7.17 -3.08
CA TYR A 3 5.79 6.52 -3.14
C TYR A 3 5.88 5.01 -2.91
N TYR A 4 6.89 4.36 -3.51
CA TYR A 4 7.11 2.92 -3.38
C TYR A 4 8.11 2.58 -2.28
N ILE A 5 7.96 1.36 -1.75
CA ILE A 5 8.99 0.72 -0.93
C ILE A 5 10.32 0.63 -1.70
N ASP A 6 11.43 0.89 -1.00
CA ASP A 6 12.77 0.75 -1.54
C ASP A 6 13.13 -0.75 -1.61
N ALA A 7 12.90 -1.34 -2.78
CA ALA A 7 13.06 -2.78 -3.02
C ALA A 7 14.53 -3.24 -2.95
N GLU A 8 15.47 -2.34 -3.23
CA GLU A 8 16.91 -2.64 -3.19
C GLU A 8 17.42 -2.66 -1.74
N LYS A 9 16.85 -1.82 -0.87
CA LYS A 9 17.21 -1.81 0.56
C LYS A 9 16.45 -2.80 1.43
N THR A 10 15.39 -3.42 0.90
CA THR A 10 14.63 -4.44 1.62
C THR A 10 15.28 -5.80 1.37
N ASN A 11 16.04 -6.31 2.33
CA ASN A 11 16.66 -7.63 2.22
C ASN A 11 15.61 -8.75 2.38
N LEU A 12 16.00 -9.99 2.04
CA LEU A 12 15.10 -11.15 2.14
C LEU A 12 14.71 -11.50 3.58
N ASP A 13 15.54 -11.21 4.58
CA ASP A 13 15.22 -11.45 5.99
C ASP A 13 14.11 -10.51 6.46
N ASP A 14 14.19 -9.23 6.12
CA ASP A 14 13.16 -8.23 6.38
C ASP A 14 11.85 -8.57 5.66
N LEU A 15 11.94 -9.07 4.42
CA LEU A 15 10.78 -9.55 3.67
C LEU A 15 10.14 -10.78 4.33
N GLN A 16 10.95 -11.77 4.72
CA GLN A 16 10.49 -12.97 5.42
C GLN A 16 9.77 -12.59 6.70
N LYS A 17 10.43 -11.81 7.56
CA LYS A 17 9.88 -11.31 8.82
C LYS A 17 8.58 -10.54 8.62
N ARG A 18 8.50 -9.71 7.58
CA ARG A 18 7.25 -9.01 7.22
C ARG A 18 6.11 -9.99 6.94
N ILE A 19 6.36 -11.06 6.20
CA ILE A 19 5.34 -12.06 5.86
C ILE A 19 4.93 -12.86 7.11
N GLU A 20 5.88 -13.24 7.97
CA GLU A 20 5.63 -13.99 9.21
C GLU A 20 4.82 -13.18 10.23
N GLU A 21 5.18 -11.92 10.42
CA GLU A 21 4.53 -11.05 11.42
C GLU A 21 3.19 -10.47 10.94
N THR A 22 2.89 -10.59 9.64
CA THR A 22 1.62 -10.10 9.08
C THR A 22 0.60 -11.23 9.16
N ASP A 23 -0.53 -10.98 9.82
CA ASP A 23 -1.70 -11.85 9.69
C ASP A 23 -2.20 -11.77 8.24
N LEU A 24 -1.75 -12.67 7.36
CA LEU A 24 -2.07 -12.62 5.92
C LEU A 24 -3.56 -12.87 5.67
N ILE A 25 -4.04 -12.44 4.50
CA ILE A 25 -5.38 -12.82 4.04
C ILE A 25 -5.44 -14.34 3.78
N PRO A 26 -6.62 -14.99 3.92
CA PRO A 26 -6.75 -16.45 3.80
C PRO A 26 -6.17 -17.03 2.50
N SER A 27 -6.30 -16.32 1.38
CA SER A 27 -5.77 -16.76 0.09
C SER A 27 -4.24 -16.73 0.00
N ARG A 28 -3.54 -16.25 1.03
CA ARG A 28 -2.07 -16.12 1.10
C ARG A 28 -1.48 -16.74 2.37
N SER A 29 -2.30 -17.28 3.28
CA SER A 29 -1.83 -17.79 4.56
C SER A 29 -0.87 -18.97 4.43
N SER A 30 -0.92 -19.73 3.33
CA SER A 30 0.04 -20.80 3.08
C SER A 30 1.47 -20.33 2.86
N LEU A 31 1.71 -19.02 2.66
CA LEU A 31 3.07 -18.46 2.57
C LEU A 31 3.87 -18.61 3.86
N THR A 32 3.21 -18.76 5.01
CA THR A 32 3.92 -18.98 6.29
C THR A 32 4.33 -20.44 6.49
N VAL A 33 3.85 -21.36 5.66
CA VAL A 33 4.20 -22.78 5.74
C VAL A 33 5.56 -22.99 5.08
N ASN A 34 6.52 -23.54 5.82
CA ASN A 34 7.90 -23.76 5.38
C ASN A 34 8.60 -22.48 4.86
N ILE A 35 8.23 -21.31 5.40
CA ILE A 35 8.77 -20.04 4.92
C ILE A 35 10.29 -19.96 5.07
N GLU A 36 10.84 -20.46 6.19
CA GLU A 36 12.29 -20.50 6.44
C GLU A 36 13.04 -21.27 5.34
N ASP A 37 12.67 -22.54 5.11
CA ASP A 37 13.26 -23.39 4.06
C ASP A 37 13.11 -22.78 2.66
N ASN A 38 11.93 -22.23 2.34
CA ASN A 38 11.70 -21.58 1.05
C ASN A 38 12.58 -20.33 0.87
N PHE A 39 12.76 -19.51 1.90
CA PHE A 39 13.61 -18.33 1.84
C PHE A 39 15.10 -18.69 1.83
N GLU A 40 15.53 -19.75 2.52
CA GLU A 40 16.89 -20.28 2.43
C GLU A 40 17.22 -20.77 1.02
N LYS A 41 16.32 -21.51 0.38
CA LYS A 41 16.45 -21.93 -1.03
C LYS A 41 16.58 -20.76 -1.99
N LEU A 42 15.82 -19.68 -1.76
CA LEU A 42 15.94 -18.45 -2.55
C LEU A 42 17.31 -17.78 -2.30
N LYS A 43 17.72 -17.59 -1.04
CA LYS A 43 19.02 -16.99 -0.70
C LYS A 43 20.19 -17.78 -1.31
N ALA A 44 20.14 -19.11 -1.28
CA ALA A 44 21.14 -19.99 -1.89
C ALA A 44 21.28 -19.81 -3.41
N GLN A 45 20.24 -19.31 -4.09
CA GLN A 45 20.26 -18.99 -5.53
C GLN A 45 20.65 -17.53 -5.82
N GLY A 46 21.10 -16.79 -4.81
CA GLY A 46 21.61 -15.42 -4.94
C GLY A 46 20.54 -14.33 -4.85
N PHE A 47 19.32 -14.65 -4.40
CA PHE A 47 18.30 -13.64 -4.11
C PHE A 47 18.59 -13.01 -2.75
N LEU A 48 18.99 -11.73 -2.71
CA LEU A 48 19.38 -11.04 -1.47
C LEU A 48 18.37 -9.96 -1.08
N THR A 49 17.67 -9.39 -2.06
CA THR A 49 16.76 -8.25 -1.89
C THR A 49 15.38 -8.52 -2.48
N LEU A 50 14.39 -7.73 -2.04
CA LEU A 50 13.05 -7.70 -2.63
C LEU A 50 13.11 -7.37 -4.13
N TRP A 51 14.08 -6.53 -4.55
CA TRP A 51 14.28 -6.22 -5.96
C TRP A 51 14.66 -7.44 -6.78
N ASP A 52 15.64 -8.24 -6.32
CA ASP A 52 16.09 -9.46 -7.01
C ASP A 52 14.92 -10.40 -7.24
N LEU A 53 14.17 -10.65 -6.16
CA LEU A 53 13.06 -11.60 -6.15
C LEU A 53 11.90 -11.10 -7.01
N ARG A 54 11.53 -9.82 -6.88
CA ARG A 54 10.45 -9.22 -7.66
C ARG A 54 10.76 -9.22 -9.14
N LYS A 55 11.99 -8.92 -9.54
CA LYS A 55 12.40 -8.90 -10.95
C LYS A 55 12.16 -10.26 -11.62
N GLU A 56 12.53 -11.36 -10.95
CA GLU A 56 12.34 -12.70 -11.48
C GLU A 56 10.88 -13.15 -11.45
N LEU A 57 10.15 -12.86 -10.36
CA LEU A 57 8.74 -13.21 -10.21
C LEU A 57 7.78 -12.32 -11.01
N LYS A 58 8.24 -11.17 -11.54
CA LYS A 58 7.37 -10.18 -12.20
C LYS A 58 6.50 -10.78 -13.30
N TYR A 59 7.04 -11.72 -14.08
CA TYR A 59 6.33 -12.37 -15.18
C TYR A 59 5.99 -13.81 -14.83
N SER A 60 4.71 -14.19 -14.93
CA SER A 60 4.23 -15.53 -14.61
C SER A 60 4.96 -16.64 -15.38
N LYS A 61 5.37 -16.36 -16.63
CA LYS A 61 6.14 -17.29 -17.47
C LYS A 61 7.51 -17.68 -16.89
N ASN A 62 8.06 -16.89 -15.96
CA ASN A 62 9.36 -17.17 -15.33
C ASN A 62 9.23 -18.09 -14.10
N ILE A 63 8.02 -18.23 -13.55
CA ILE A 63 7.79 -19.01 -12.32
C ILE A 63 8.16 -20.49 -12.50
N PRO A 64 7.81 -21.18 -13.61
CA PRO A 64 8.20 -22.58 -13.79
C PRO A 64 9.72 -22.79 -13.79
N SER A 65 10.47 -21.90 -14.45
CA SER A 65 11.94 -21.97 -14.45
C SER A 65 12.54 -21.67 -13.09
N LEU A 66 11.97 -20.71 -12.35
CA LEU A 66 12.44 -20.35 -11.02
C LEU A 66 12.17 -21.47 -10.01
N SER A 67 11.00 -22.09 -10.07
CA SER A 67 10.64 -23.25 -9.24
C SER A 67 11.64 -24.39 -9.43
N LYS A 68 11.95 -24.75 -10.69
CA LYS A 68 12.96 -25.77 -11.00
C LYS A 68 14.35 -25.41 -10.50
N LYS A 69 14.76 -24.14 -10.65
CA LYS A 69 16.10 -23.66 -10.24
C LYS A 69 16.28 -23.64 -8.72
N THR A 70 15.25 -23.24 -7.99
CA THR A 70 15.30 -23.02 -6.53
C THR A 70 14.85 -24.24 -5.73
N GLY A 71 14.08 -25.15 -6.35
CA GLY A 71 13.40 -26.23 -5.63
C GLY A 71 12.21 -25.74 -4.78
N VAL A 72 11.81 -24.47 -4.91
CA VAL A 72 10.62 -23.92 -4.27
C VAL A 72 9.38 -24.27 -5.09
N ASP A 73 8.30 -24.64 -4.42
CA ASP A 73 7.04 -25.02 -5.05
C ASP A 73 6.48 -23.90 -5.97
N TYR A 74 5.88 -24.31 -7.09
CA TYR A 74 5.34 -23.38 -8.08
C TYR A 74 4.20 -22.54 -7.50
N ASP A 75 3.26 -23.15 -6.77
CA ASP A 75 2.11 -22.44 -6.21
C ASP A 75 2.55 -21.49 -5.09
N TYR A 76 3.54 -21.89 -4.30
CA TYR A 76 4.18 -21.00 -3.33
C TYR A 76 4.75 -19.73 -4.00
N LEU A 77 5.51 -19.88 -5.09
CA LEU A 77 6.07 -18.74 -5.83
C LEU A 77 4.98 -17.86 -6.47
N VAL A 78 3.87 -18.44 -6.92
CA VAL A 78 2.69 -17.69 -7.41
C VAL A 78 2.10 -16.84 -6.29
N LEU A 79 1.92 -17.40 -5.10
CA LEU A 79 1.41 -16.66 -3.94
C LEU A 79 2.39 -15.59 -3.48
N LEU A 80 3.69 -15.89 -3.46
CA LEU A 80 4.74 -14.97 -3.07
C LEU A 80 4.76 -13.76 -4.02
N ARG A 81 4.64 -14.00 -5.33
CA ARG A 81 4.47 -12.94 -6.32
C ARG A 81 3.26 -12.05 -6.01
N ARG A 82 2.11 -12.64 -5.67
CA ARG A 82 0.90 -11.87 -5.34
C ARG A 82 1.08 -11.03 -4.07
N GLU A 83 1.81 -11.55 -3.10
CA GLU A 83 2.14 -10.84 -1.87
C GLU A 83 3.06 -9.65 -2.14
N ILE A 84 4.21 -9.89 -2.78
CA ILE A 84 5.21 -8.83 -3.05
C ILE A 84 4.67 -7.73 -3.98
N GLU A 85 3.88 -8.08 -5.00
CA GLU A 85 3.28 -7.06 -5.88
C GLU A 85 2.25 -6.20 -5.13
N GLY A 86 1.69 -6.71 -4.03
CA GLY A 86 0.83 -5.93 -3.15
C GLY A 86 1.55 -4.78 -2.45
N TYR A 87 2.88 -4.80 -2.36
CA TYR A 87 3.68 -3.71 -1.79
C TYR A 87 3.94 -2.57 -2.78
N PHE A 88 3.56 -2.75 -4.06
CA PHE A 88 3.72 -1.77 -5.13
C PHE A 88 2.34 -1.38 -5.68
N PRO A 89 1.58 -0.53 -4.96
CA PRO A 89 0.25 -0.15 -5.38
C PRO A 89 0.30 0.55 -6.75
N LYS A 90 -0.56 0.11 -7.67
CA LYS A 90 -0.59 0.68 -9.02
C LYS A 90 -0.97 2.17 -8.96
N PRO A 91 -0.49 3.00 -9.90
CA PRO A 91 -0.97 4.37 -10.04
C PRO A 91 -2.48 4.39 -10.22
N LEU A 92 -3.17 5.17 -9.40
CA LEU A 92 -4.62 5.32 -9.44
C LEU A 92 -4.97 6.68 -10.07
N PRO A 93 -5.95 6.76 -10.97
CA PRO A 93 -6.41 8.04 -11.50
C PRO A 93 -7.06 8.87 -10.37
N LEU A 94 -6.98 10.20 -10.45
CA LEU A 94 -7.50 11.07 -9.38
C LEU A 94 -9.03 10.94 -9.20
N CYS A 95 -9.74 10.59 -10.28
CA CYS A 95 -11.19 10.34 -10.23
C CYS A 95 -11.58 9.07 -9.47
N ALA A 96 -10.63 8.19 -9.11
CA ALA A 96 -10.91 7.04 -8.25
C ALA A 96 -11.12 7.41 -6.78
N PHE A 97 -10.87 8.67 -6.40
CA PHE A 97 -10.97 9.17 -5.04
C PHE A 97 -12.17 10.10 -4.89
N ASP A 98 -13.17 9.71 -4.10
CA ASP A 98 -14.38 10.51 -3.83
C ASP A 98 -14.06 11.88 -3.17
N GLY A 99 -12.86 12.02 -2.61
CA GLY A 99 -12.39 13.25 -2.00
C GLY A 99 -12.02 14.36 -2.99
N PHE A 100 -11.97 14.10 -4.30
CA PHE A 100 -11.60 15.07 -5.33
C PHE A 100 -12.83 15.55 -6.14
N GLN A 101 -12.96 16.86 -6.30
CA GLN A 101 -13.98 17.43 -7.19
C GLN A 101 -13.45 17.53 -8.62
N LYS A 102 -14.36 17.43 -9.60
CA LYS A 102 -14.02 17.49 -11.03
C LYS A 102 -13.14 18.70 -11.40
N GLY A 103 -13.48 19.90 -10.92
CA GLY A 103 -12.69 21.11 -11.20
C GLY A 103 -11.29 21.11 -10.57
N GLU A 104 -11.10 20.42 -9.45
CA GLU A 104 -9.77 20.26 -8.83
C GLU A 104 -8.93 19.25 -9.60
N ILE A 105 -9.53 18.15 -10.05
CA ILE A 105 -8.89 17.16 -10.92
C ILE A 105 -8.39 17.84 -12.19
N GLU A 106 -9.24 18.61 -12.88
CA GLU A 106 -8.86 19.31 -14.12
C GLU A 106 -7.68 20.27 -13.91
N LYS A 107 -7.63 20.99 -12.79
CA LYS A 107 -6.51 21.88 -12.44
C LYS A 107 -5.21 21.12 -12.21
N LEU A 108 -5.27 19.99 -11.51
CA LEU A 108 -4.11 19.14 -11.23
C LEU A 108 -3.60 18.45 -12.51
N GLU A 109 -4.50 17.96 -13.35
CA GLU A 109 -4.15 17.32 -14.63
C GLU A 109 -3.52 18.31 -15.62
N LYS A 110 -3.99 19.56 -15.67
CA LYS A 110 -3.33 20.65 -16.43
C LYS A 110 -1.90 20.92 -15.94
N CYS A 111 -1.60 20.59 -14.70
CA CYS A 111 -0.25 20.66 -14.14
C CYS A 111 0.61 19.42 -14.41
N GLY A 112 0.07 18.41 -15.10
CA GLY A 112 0.71 17.12 -15.35
C GLY A 112 0.49 16.07 -14.25
N LEU A 113 -0.28 16.40 -13.20
CA LEU A 113 -0.49 15.55 -12.03
C LEU A 113 -1.72 14.66 -12.25
N LYS A 114 -1.54 13.55 -12.96
CA LYS A 114 -2.64 12.74 -13.50
C LYS A 114 -3.02 11.52 -12.65
N ASN A 115 -2.17 11.12 -11.71
CA ASN A 115 -2.39 9.93 -10.91
C ASN A 115 -1.76 10.05 -9.52
N SER A 116 -2.05 9.08 -8.66
CA SER A 116 -1.60 9.03 -7.27
C SER A 116 -0.09 9.15 -7.13
N VAL A 117 0.72 8.52 -7.98
CA VAL A 117 2.19 8.57 -7.90
C VAL A 117 2.70 9.98 -8.19
N LEU A 118 2.28 10.55 -9.33
CA LEU A 118 2.71 11.89 -9.75
C LEU A 118 2.27 12.96 -8.74
N LEU A 119 1.05 12.83 -8.21
CA LEU A 119 0.54 13.78 -7.24
C LEU A 119 1.23 13.61 -5.87
N HIS A 120 1.54 12.40 -5.42
CA HIS A 120 2.30 12.17 -4.19
C HIS A 120 3.68 12.83 -4.25
N GLU A 121 4.43 12.59 -5.32
CA GLU A 121 5.76 13.17 -5.52
C GLU A 121 5.74 14.71 -5.56
N ALA A 122 4.65 15.28 -6.10
CA ALA A 122 4.43 16.71 -6.15
C ALA A 122 3.93 17.30 -4.81
N LEU A 123 3.56 16.49 -3.82
CA LEU A 123 2.99 16.94 -2.54
C LEU A 123 3.76 16.43 -1.30
N ASP A 124 4.86 15.70 -1.47
CA ASP A 124 5.55 14.99 -0.37
C ASP A 124 6.30 15.88 0.64
N SER A 125 6.21 17.21 0.51
CA SER A 125 6.72 18.17 1.49
C SER A 125 5.81 19.39 1.60
N ALA A 126 5.82 20.05 2.76
CA ALA A 126 5.02 21.26 2.99
C ALA A 126 5.31 22.35 1.95
N LYS A 127 6.59 22.53 1.57
CA LYS A 127 6.99 23.48 0.53
C LYS A 127 6.31 23.18 -0.81
N LYS A 128 6.40 21.93 -1.27
CA LYS A 128 5.77 21.52 -2.54
C LYS A 128 4.24 21.65 -2.49
N ARG A 129 3.61 21.35 -1.34
CA ARG A 129 2.16 21.56 -1.16
C ARG A 129 1.76 23.02 -1.31
N SER A 130 2.52 23.94 -0.72
CA SER A 130 2.31 25.39 -0.87
C SER A 130 2.50 25.84 -2.33
N GLU A 131 3.50 25.32 -3.04
CA GLU A 131 3.74 25.62 -4.46
C GLU A 131 2.58 25.14 -5.35
N ILE A 132 2.08 23.91 -5.14
CA ILE A 132 0.92 23.39 -5.88
C ILE A 132 -0.36 24.17 -5.55
N SER A 133 -0.57 24.54 -4.28
CA SER A 133 -1.70 25.38 -3.87
C SER A 133 -1.68 26.73 -4.61
N ALA A 134 -0.55 27.42 -4.63
CA ALA A 134 -0.39 28.69 -5.34
C ALA A 134 -0.60 28.55 -6.86
N ARG A 135 -0.05 27.49 -7.47
CA ARG A 135 -0.13 27.25 -8.91
C ARG A 135 -1.55 26.89 -9.39
N THR A 136 -2.30 26.15 -8.59
CA THR A 136 -3.64 25.63 -8.95
C THR A 136 -4.78 26.50 -8.43
N GLY A 137 -4.50 27.38 -7.45
CA GLY A 137 -5.51 28.12 -6.69
C GLY A 137 -6.40 27.21 -5.84
N ILE A 138 -5.98 25.97 -5.56
CA ILE A 138 -6.67 25.07 -4.65
C ILE A 138 -6.21 25.40 -3.23
N ALA A 139 -7.15 25.50 -2.29
CA ALA A 139 -6.85 25.82 -0.89
C ALA A 139 -5.84 24.81 -0.31
N GLY A 140 -4.87 25.31 0.47
CA GLY A 140 -3.83 24.46 1.07
C GLY A 140 -4.41 23.29 1.89
N THR A 141 -5.50 23.54 2.63
CA THR A 141 -6.21 22.49 3.39
C THR A 141 -6.76 21.37 2.51
N ARG A 142 -7.19 21.67 1.28
CA ARG A 142 -7.61 20.65 0.30
C ARG A 142 -6.42 19.87 -0.24
N ILE A 143 -5.30 20.55 -0.49
CA ILE A 143 -4.05 19.91 -0.91
C ILE A 143 -3.54 18.94 0.16
N ASP A 144 -3.62 19.30 1.44
CA ASP A 144 -3.25 18.39 2.54
C ASP A 144 -4.15 17.15 2.56
N ILE A 145 -5.48 17.31 2.38
CA ILE A 145 -6.41 16.18 2.26
C ILE A 145 -6.07 15.28 1.07
N PHE A 146 -5.74 15.85 -0.10
CA PHE A 146 -5.34 15.07 -1.27
C PHE A 146 -4.08 14.26 -1.02
N TYR A 147 -3.10 14.87 -0.37
CA TYR A 147 -1.89 14.17 0.02
C TYR A 147 -2.21 13.00 0.96
N SER A 148 -3.01 13.21 2.00
CA SER A 148 -3.44 12.15 2.92
C SER A 148 -4.16 11.00 2.22
N LEU A 149 -5.14 11.30 1.36
CA LEU A 149 -5.89 10.29 0.61
C LEU A 149 -4.97 9.41 -0.24
N ILE A 150 -4.01 10.02 -0.92
CA ILE A 150 -3.06 9.31 -1.79
C ILE A 150 -2.04 8.54 -0.96
N ASP A 151 -1.45 9.17 0.04
CA ASP A 151 -0.39 8.58 0.86
C ASP A 151 -0.89 7.32 1.58
N LEU A 152 -2.13 7.33 2.06
CA LEU A 152 -2.75 6.16 2.70
C LEU A 152 -2.95 4.97 1.74
N THR A 153 -3.13 5.19 0.43
CA THR A 153 -3.20 4.08 -0.55
C THR A 153 -1.87 3.36 -0.78
N ARG A 154 -0.78 3.85 -0.19
CA ARG A 154 0.50 3.15 -0.13
C ARG A 154 0.47 1.95 0.82
N ILE A 155 -0.45 1.93 1.77
CA ILE A 155 -0.67 0.82 2.69
C ILE A 155 -1.29 -0.34 1.91
N GLN A 156 -0.72 -1.53 2.05
CA GLN A 156 -1.24 -2.73 1.40
C GLN A 156 -2.71 -2.96 1.79
N TRP A 157 -3.52 -3.34 0.80
CA TRP A 157 -4.97 -3.57 0.91
C TRP A 157 -5.85 -2.33 1.14
N ILE A 158 -5.30 -1.11 1.14
CA ILE A 158 -6.09 0.12 1.18
C ILE A 158 -6.50 0.56 -0.23
N SER A 159 -7.82 0.64 -0.44
CA SER A 159 -8.44 1.25 -1.62
C SER A 159 -8.65 2.76 -1.42
N PRO A 160 -8.95 3.53 -2.49
CA PRO A 160 -9.34 4.94 -2.34
C PRO A 160 -10.49 5.19 -1.37
N ILE A 161 -11.49 4.31 -1.36
CA ILE A 161 -12.64 4.39 -0.45
C ILE A 161 -12.16 4.19 1.01
N ALA A 162 -11.33 3.18 1.25
CA ALA A 162 -10.78 2.92 2.58
C ALA A 162 -9.88 4.07 3.07
N ALA A 163 -9.08 4.68 2.18
CA ALA A 163 -8.31 5.89 2.49
C ALA A 163 -9.23 7.06 2.87
N GLY A 164 -10.33 7.27 2.15
CA GLY A 164 -11.36 8.26 2.49
C GLY A 164 -11.98 8.03 3.88
N MET A 165 -12.25 6.77 4.23
CA MET A 165 -12.74 6.41 5.56
C MET A 165 -11.73 6.69 6.66
N LEU A 166 -10.45 6.35 6.45
CA LEU A 166 -9.37 6.62 7.40
C LEU A 166 -9.22 8.11 7.69
N VAL A 167 -9.21 8.94 6.64
CA VAL A 167 -9.19 10.41 6.77
C VAL A 167 -10.43 10.90 7.53
N ALA A 168 -11.62 10.42 7.18
CA ALA A 168 -12.86 10.80 7.87
C ALA A 168 -12.88 10.38 9.36
N ALA A 169 -12.20 9.29 9.70
CA ALA A 169 -12.04 8.79 11.06
C ALA A 169 -10.91 9.49 11.85
N GLY A 170 -10.15 10.40 11.25
CA GLY A 170 -9.06 11.15 11.88
C GLY A 170 -7.66 10.52 11.73
N TYR A 171 -7.55 9.42 11.00
CA TYR A 171 -6.30 8.70 10.73
C TYR A 171 -5.76 9.08 9.34
N ASP A 172 -5.46 10.37 9.18
CA ASP A 172 -5.08 11.05 7.93
C ASP A 172 -3.60 10.86 7.52
N THR A 173 -2.82 10.10 8.26
CA THR A 173 -1.41 9.83 7.98
C THR A 173 -1.08 8.37 8.25
N ILE A 174 -0.12 7.83 7.50
CA ILE A 174 0.40 6.46 7.71
C ILE A 174 0.84 6.27 9.16
N LYS A 175 1.50 7.27 9.76
CA LYS A 175 1.95 7.22 11.16
C LYS A 175 0.79 7.05 12.14
N ARG A 176 -0.32 7.78 11.95
CA ARG A 176 -1.49 7.61 12.81
C ARG A 176 -2.11 6.23 12.65
N VAL A 177 -2.15 5.70 11.43
CA VAL A 177 -2.67 4.34 11.18
C VAL A 177 -1.78 3.28 11.81
N SER A 178 -0.46 3.38 11.68
CA SER A 178 0.47 2.37 12.20
C SER A 178 0.58 2.36 13.73
N GLN A 179 0.21 3.47 14.37
CA GLN A 179 0.20 3.63 15.83
C GLN A 179 -1.19 3.49 16.45
N ALA A 180 -2.20 3.20 15.64
CA ALA A 180 -3.58 3.10 16.11
C ALA A 180 -3.78 1.87 17.02
N ASP A 181 -4.58 2.04 18.07
CA ASP A 181 -5.27 0.90 18.66
C ASP A 181 -6.29 0.36 17.65
N ALA A 182 -6.25 -0.95 17.41
CA ALA A 182 -7.05 -1.55 16.34
C ALA A 182 -8.54 -1.58 16.66
N ASP A 183 -8.90 -1.70 17.94
CA ASP A 183 -10.28 -1.73 18.39
C ASP A 183 -10.89 -0.32 18.32
N GLU A 184 -10.14 0.71 18.72
CA GLU A 184 -10.52 2.12 18.54
C GLU A 184 -10.70 2.48 17.06
N LEU A 185 -9.72 2.12 16.21
CA LEU A 185 -9.79 2.38 14.77
C LEU A 185 -10.98 1.66 14.13
N TYR A 186 -11.22 0.41 14.49
CA TYR A 186 -12.38 -0.36 14.02
C TYR A 186 -13.71 0.33 14.37
N ASN A 187 -13.86 0.80 15.60
CA ASN A 187 -15.06 1.51 16.02
C ASN A 187 -15.21 2.86 15.31
N ALA A 188 -14.10 3.59 15.10
CA ALA A 188 -14.10 4.84 14.36
C ALA A 188 -14.51 4.63 12.90
N LEU A 189 -13.99 3.59 12.23
CA LEU A 189 -14.33 3.23 10.85
C LEU A 189 -15.80 2.79 10.72
N ASP A 190 -16.33 2.04 11.69
CA ASP A 190 -17.75 1.65 11.71
C ASP A 190 -18.67 2.86 11.85
N ARG A 191 -18.33 3.78 12.76
CA ARG A 191 -19.08 5.02 12.96
C ARG A 191 -19.12 5.86 11.68
N VAL A 192 -17.97 6.14 11.06
CA VAL A 192 -17.95 6.98 9.85
C VAL A 192 -18.61 6.30 8.65
N ASN A 193 -18.57 4.96 8.56
CA ASN A 193 -19.29 4.26 7.50
C ASN A 193 -20.81 4.38 7.66
N LYS A 194 -21.32 4.29 8.90
CA LYS A 194 -22.75 4.48 9.19
C LYS A 194 -23.22 5.91 8.93
N GLU A 195 -22.39 6.90 9.22
CA GLU A 195 -22.71 8.32 9.00
C GLU A 195 -22.65 8.71 7.53
N ARG A 196 -21.66 8.20 6.77
CA ARG A 196 -21.34 8.69 5.42
C ARG A 196 -21.59 7.68 4.30
N ASN A 197 -21.94 6.44 4.63
CA ASN A 197 -22.28 5.36 3.70
C ASN A 197 -21.20 5.12 2.62
N PHE A 198 -19.92 5.05 3.00
CA PHE A 198 -18.81 4.81 2.07
C PHE A 198 -18.98 3.50 1.30
N PHE A 199 -19.45 2.43 1.95
CA PHE A 199 -19.80 1.18 1.27
C PHE A 199 -20.80 0.34 2.08
N LYS A 200 -21.42 -0.63 1.40
CA LYS A 200 -22.31 -1.60 2.04
C LYS A 200 -21.51 -2.62 2.85
N GLY A 201 -21.68 -2.61 4.16
CA GLY A 201 -21.09 -3.59 5.07
C GLY A 201 -20.20 -2.96 6.14
N LYS A 202 -19.26 -3.74 6.64
CA LYS A 202 -18.36 -3.35 7.73
C LYS A 202 -16.97 -3.97 7.51
N ILE A 203 -15.92 -3.21 7.83
CA ILE A 203 -14.55 -3.72 7.84
C ILE A 203 -14.37 -4.56 9.11
N GLY A 204 -13.93 -5.81 8.98
CA GLY A 204 -13.73 -6.68 10.14
C GLY A 204 -12.55 -6.23 11.01
N LEU A 205 -12.62 -6.45 12.33
CA LEU A 205 -11.53 -6.11 13.26
C LEU A 205 -10.20 -6.75 12.87
N ARG A 206 -10.23 -7.99 12.38
CA ARG A 206 -9.03 -8.70 11.88
C ARG A 206 -8.39 -7.96 10.69
N ASP A 207 -9.21 -7.42 9.78
CA ASP A 207 -8.73 -6.63 8.65
C ASP A 207 -8.14 -5.29 9.11
N VAL A 208 -8.73 -4.67 10.13
CA VAL A 208 -8.18 -3.44 10.74
C VAL A 208 -6.81 -3.71 11.37
N LYS A 209 -6.67 -4.80 12.17
CA LYS A 209 -5.37 -5.21 12.74
C LYS A 209 -4.31 -5.41 11.65
N ARG A 210 -4.72 -6.05 10.55
CA ARG A 210 -3.88 -6.26 9.38
C ARG A 210 -3.46 -4.94 8.71
N ILE A 211 -4.38 -3.98 8.57
CA ILE A 211 -4.08 -2.63 8.03
C ILE A 211 -3.09 -1.87 8.93
N VAL A 212 -3.29 -1.88 10.25
CA VAL A 212 -2.37 -1.24 11.22
C VAL A 212 -0.97 -1.83 11.08
N LYS A 213 -0.85 -3.16 11.03
CA LYS A 213 0.42 -3.85 10.82
C LYS A 213 1.04 -3.52 9.46
N ALA A 214 0.26 -3.54 8.38
CA ALA A 214 0.73 -3.18 7.04
C ALA A 214 1.27 -1.73 6.97
N ALA A 215 0.61 -0.80 7.66
CA ALA A 215 1.04 0.60 7.73
C ALA A 215 2.40 0.76 8.42
N SER A 216 2.74 -0.11 9.38
CA SER A 216 4.05 -0.08 10.07
C SER A 216 5.25 -0.34 9.14
N TYR A 217 5.02 -0.98 7.99
CA TYR A 217 6.06 -1.24 6.99
C TYR A 217 6.18 -0.12 5.94
N VAL A 218 5.26 0.85 5.93
CA VAL A 218 5.32 1.97 4.99
C VAL A 218 6.09 3.11 5.66
N LYS A 219 7.19 3.49 5.03
CA LYS A 219 7.98 4.65 5.38
C LYS A 219 7.48 5.81 4.51
#